data_AF-A0A523UHH8-F1
#
_entry.id   AF-A0A523UHH8-F1
#
_cell.length_a   1.000
_cell.length_b   1.000
_cell.length_c   1.000
_cell.angle_alpha   90.00
_cell.angle_beta   90.00
_cell.angle_gamma   90.00
#
_symmetry.space_group_name_H-M   'P 1'
#
loop_
_entity.id
_entity.type
_entity.pdbx_description
1 polymer ?
#
loop_
_entity_poly.entity_id
_entity_poly.type
_entity_poly.pdbx_seq_one_letter_code
_entity_poly.pdbx_strand_id
1 'polypeptide(L)'
;MQIRKTYKDVNPGLLYDEIRDFTQKQGAIIGEAKLETYSLPSDSSSFISRGTLIFKIRGEPGKAERECLTAHIVGSAKGETKLMLDIDEKLFPQEKVSALQDDLNFIFGSYEVKRH
;
A
#
# COMPACT_ATOMS: atom_id res chain seq x y z
N MET A 1 7.67 6.52 -10.25
CA MET A 1 8.32 6.53 -8.92
C MET A 1 8.02 5.25 -8.13
N GLN A 2 8.95 4.79 -7.28
CA GLN A 2 8.71 3.70 -6.33
C GLN A 2 9.08 4.14 -4.90
N ILE A 3 8.20 3.89 -3.93
CA ILE A 3 8.40 4.19 -2.51
C ILE A 3 8.41 2.88 -1.73
N ARG A 4 9.37 2.73 -0.81
CA ARG A 4 9.50 1.55 0.05
C ARG A 4 9.51 1.99 1.50
N LYS A 5 8.62 1.44 2.31
CA LYS A 5 8.53 1.70 3.76
C LYS A 5 8.49 0.38 4.52
N THR A 6 9.09 0.38 5.70
CA THR A 6 9.05 -0.78 6.61
C THR A 6 8.51 -0.31 7.94
N TYR A 7 7.46 -0.97 8.40
CA TYR A 7 6.80 -0.71 9.68
C TYR A 7 7.00 -1.89 10.62
N LYS A 8 7.07 -1.63 11.91
CA LYS A 8 7.16 -2.67 12.95
C LYS A 8 5.92 -2.63 13.82
N ASP A 9 5.44 -3.81 14.23
CA ASP A 9 4.25 -3.94 15.09
C ASP A 9 2.96 -3.35 14.45
N VAL A 10 2.93 -3.23 13.12
CA VAL A 10 1.76 -2.78 12.36
C VAL A 10 1.05 -3.97 11.73
N ASN A 11 -0.25 -4.08 11.99
CA ASN A 11 -1.08 -5.10 11.37
C ASN A 11 -1.14 -4.87 9.84
N PRO A 12 -0.73 -5.84 9.00
CA PRO A 12 -0.77 -5.69 7.55
C PRO A 12 -2.19 -5.48 7.00
N GLY A 13 -3.22 -6.00 7.68
CA GLY A 13 -4.62 -5.75 7.32
C GLY A 13 -5.02 -4.28 7.53
N LEU A 14 -4.65 -3.71 8.68
CA LEU A 14 -4.90 -2.28 8.95
C LEU A 14 -4.19 -1.41 7.91
N LEU A 15 -2.90 -1.66 7.65
CA LEU A 15 -2.15 -0.91 6.64
C LEU A 15 -2.80 -1.03 5.25
N TYR A 16 -3.32 -2.20 4.91
CA TYR A 16 -4.02 -2.44 3.65
C TYR A 16 -5.30 -1.60 3.52
N ASP A 17 -6.14 -1.59 4.56
CA ASP A 17 -7.35 -0.79 4.58
C ASP A 17 -7.03 0.72 4.51
N GLU A 18 -6.05 1.20 5.29
CA GLU A 18 -5.65 2.62 5.28
C GLU A 18 -5.10 3.08 3.91
N ILE A 19 -4.20 2.28 3.30
CA ILE A 19 -3.67 2.58 1.96
C ILE A 19 -4.81 2.66 0.94
N ARG A 20 -5.78 1.74 1.04
CA ARG A 20 -6.95 1.71 0.16
C ARG A 20 -7.78 2.99 0.30
N ASP A 21 -8.13 3.36 1.51
CA ASP A 21 -8.95 4.54 1.80
C ASP A 21 -8.25 5.85 1.41
N PHE A 22 -6.96 6.01 1.72
CA PHE A 22 -6.22 7.21 1.31
C PHE A 22 -6.08 7.33 -0.20
N THR A 23 -5.81 6.23 -0.89
CA THR A 23 -5.64 6.29 -2.35
C THR A 23 -6.98 6.59 -3.03
N GLN A 24 -8.10 6.07 -2.50
CA GLN A 24 -9.45 6.46 -2.95
C GLN A 24 -9.78 7.93 -2.67
N LYS A 25 -9.39 8.45 -1.50
CA LYS A 25 -9.56 9.87 -1.13
C LYS A 25 -8.85 10.82 -2.12
N GLN A 26 -7.72 10.39 -2.69
CA GLN A 26 -7.00 11.13 -3.75
C GLN A 26 -7.66 11.01 -5.14
N GLY A 27 -8.79 10.31 -5.25
CA GLY A 27 -9.56 10.14 -6.47
C GLY A 27 -9.13 8.98 -7.37
N ALA A 28 -8.32 8.04 -6.86
CA ALA A 28 -8.02 6.82 -7.59
C ALA A 28 -9.14 5.78 -7.41
N ILE A 29 -9.33 4.93 -8.42
CA ILE A 29 -10.33 3.86 -8.41
C ILE A 29 -9.61 2.54 -8.15
N ILE A 30 -10.17 1.69 -7.29
CA ILE A 30 -9.62 0.35 -7.08
C ILE A 30 -9.90 -0.48 -8.33
N GLY A 31 -8.84 -0.94 -9.00
CA GLY A 31 -8.93 -1.89 -10.10
C GLY A 31 -8.88 -3.33 -9.62
N GLU A 32 -7.87 -3.66 -8.81
CA GLU A 32 -7.72 -4.98 -8.21
C GLU A 32 -7.35 -4.86 -6.73
N ALA A 33 -7.91 -5.74 -5.90
CA ALA A 33 -7.68 -5.78 -4.47
C ALA A 33 -7.58 -7.25 -4.04
N LYS A 34 -6.37 -7.69 -3.69
CA LYS A 34 -6.06 -9.05 -3.27
C LYS A 34 -5.42 -9.02 -1.89
N LEU A 35 -5.96 -9.82 -0.97
CA LEU A 35 -5.36 -10.04 0.34
C LEU A 35 -5.26 -11.55 0.56
N GLU A 36 -4.03 -12.05 0.61
CA GLU A 36 -3.72 -13.45 0.78
C GLU A 36 -3.02 -13.64 2.12
N THR A 37 -3.42 -14.64 2.90
CA THR A 37 -2.77 -14.97 4.17
C THR A 37 -2.21 -16.37 4.10
N TYR A 38 -0.91 -16.50 4.35
CA TYR A 38 -0.18 -17.74 4.32
C TYR A 38 0.33 -18.08 5.72
N SER A 39 0.14 -19.33 6.13
CA SER A 39 0.74 -19.86 7.35
C SER A 39 2.23 -20.14 7.10
N LEU A 40 3.10 -19.76 8.03
CA LEU A 40 4.50 -20.13 7.93
C LEU A 40 4.69 -21.63 8.20
N PRO A 41 5.47 -22.35 7.38
CA PRO A 41 5.66 -23.79 7.54
C PRO A 41 6.42 -24.16 8.82
N SER A 42 7.11 -23.22 9.47
CA SER A 42 7.91 -23.47 10.68
C SER A 42 7.21 -23.13 12.00
N ASP A 43 6.13 -22.34 11.97
CA ASP A 43 5.42 -21.91 13.17
C ASP A 43 3.93 -21.68 12.84
N SER A 44 3.06 -22.59 13.29
CA SER A 44 1.61 -22.57 13.03
C SER A 44 0.89 -21.35 13.62
N SER A 45 1.59 -20.50 14.40
CA SER A 45 1.05 -19.28 15.01
C SER A 45 1.55 -18.00 14.34
N SER A 46 2.32 -18.14 13.26
CA SER A 46 2.92 -17.03 12.53
C SER A 46 2.37 -17.00 11.11
N PHE A 47 1.58 -15.97 10.81
CA PHE A 47 0.95 -15.76 9.52
C PHE A 47 1.63 -14.62 8.79
N ILE A 48 1.88 -14.80 7.49
CA ILE A 48 2.29 -13.73 6.59
C ILE A 48 1.08 -13.34 5.76
N SER A 49 0.69 -12.08 5.85
CA SER A 49 -0.31 -11.49 4.98
C SER A 49 0.38 -10.76 3.83
N ARG A 50 -0.13 -10.99 2.63
CA ARG A 50 0.25 -10.33 1.39
C ARG A 50 -0.95 -9.59 0.84
N GLY A 51 -0.92 -8.27 0.91
CA GLY A 51 -1.85 -7.38 0.24
C GLY A 51 -1.29 -6.91 -1.09
N THR A 52 -2.08 -6.98 -2.16
CA THR A 52 -1.80 -6.33 -3.44
C THR A 52 -3.02 -5.49 -3.82
N LEU A 53 -2.82 -4.19 -3.93
CA LEU A 53 -3.84 -3.23 -4.39
C LEU A 53 -3.34 -2.61 -5.69
N ILE A 54 -4.16 -2.66 -6.72
CA ILE A 54 -3.92 -2.00 -8.00
C ILE A 54 -4.98 -0.94 -8.17
N PHE A 55 -4.56 0.31 -8.30
CA PHE A 55 -5.41 1.45 -8.51
C PHE A 55 -5.31 1.93 -9.94
N LYS A 56 -6.46 2.24 -10.50
CA LYS A 56 -6.63 2.78 -11.85
C LYS A 56 -7.17 4.19 -11.76
N ILE A 57 -6.85 5.00 -12.76
CA ILE A 57 -7.48 6.29 -12.95
C ILE A 57 -8.30 6.23 -14.25
N ARG A 58 -9.48 6.85 -14.24
CA ARG A 58 -10.22 7.08 -15.49
C ARG A 58 -9.38 8.01 -16.34
N GLY A 59 -8.88 7.49 -17.46
CA GLY A 59 -8.28 8.31 -18.49
C GLY A 59 -9.32 9.24 -19.12
N GLU A 60 -8.86 10.08 -20.06
CA GLU A 60 -9.73 10.87 -20.92
C GLU A 60 -10.91 10.02 -21.48
N PRO A 61 -12.09 10.61 -21.67
CA PRO A 61 -13.25 9.88 -22.18
C PRO A 61 -12.90 9.17 -23.50
N GLY A 62 -12.93 7.84 -23.50
CA GLY A 62 -12.60 6.99 -24.65
C GLY A 62 -11.27 6.23 -24.57
N LYS A 63 -10.46 6.39 -23.51
CA LYS A 63 -9.26 5.58 -23.27
C LYS A 63 -9.50 4.54 -22.17
N ALA A 64 -8.90 3.37 -22.33
CA ALA A 64 -8.89 2.30 -21.34
C ALA A 64 -8.38 2.83 -19.98
N GLU A 65 -8.96 2.33 -18.90
CA GLU A 65 -8.50 2.61 -17.53
C GLU A 65 -7.01 2.30 -17.42
N ARG A 66 -6.23 3.27 -16.92
CA ARG A 66 -4.78 3.10 -16.79
C ARG A 66 -4.42 2.87 -15.33
N GLU A 67 -3.60 1.87 -15.10
CA GLU A 67 -3.02 1.58 -13.79
C GLU A 67 -2.09 2.75 -13.42
N CYS A 68 -2.35 3.35 -12.26
CA CYS A 68 -1.67 4.57 -11.82
C CYS A 68 -0.84 4.34 -10.56
N LEU A 69 -1.27 3.41 -9.70
CA LEU A 69 -0.60 3.09 -8.45
C LEU A 69 -0.81 1.62 -8.11
N THR A 70 0.25 0.96 -7.67
CA THR A 70 0.22 -0.41 -7.17
C THR A 70 0.82 -0.44 -5.78
N ALA A 71 0.07 -0.87 -4.78
CA ALA A 71 0.54 -1.08 -3.43
C ALA A 71 0.72 -2.57 -3.13
N HIS A 72 1.94 -2.95 -2.76
CA HIS A 72 2.27 -4.27 -2.26
C HIS A 72 2.59 -4.18 -0.77
N ILE A 73 1.87 -4.95 0.02
CA ILE A 73 2.03 -5.05 1.46
C ILE A 73 2.39 -6.50 1.76
N VAL A 74 3.49 -6.73 2.46
CA VAL A 74 3.90 -8.06 2.91
C VAL A 74 4.37 -7.95 4.35
N GLY A 75 3.72 -8.64 5.26
CA GLY A 75 4.07 -8.54 6.67
C GLY A 75 3.40 -9.59 7.54
N SER A 76 3.85 -9.63 8.79
CA SER A 76 3.20 -10.41 9.85
C SER A 76 2.81 -9.50 11.00
N ALA A 77 1.70 -9.81 11.66
CA ALA A 77 1.21 -8.99 12.78
C ALA A 77 2.17 -8.96 13.99
N LYS A 78 3.07 -9.95 14.12
CA LYS A 78 4.06 -10.06 15.20
C LYS A 78 5.47 -9.61 14.79
N GLY A 79 5.63 -9.04 13.59
CA GLY A 79 6.95 -8.77 13.02
C GLY A 79 7.01 -7.44 12.28
N GLU A 80 7.66 -7.47 11.13
CA GLU A 80 7.78 -6.32 10.24
C GLU A 80 6.73 -6.41 9.12
N THR A 81 6.11 -5.27 8.82
CA THR A 81 5.23 -5.09 7.67
C THR A 81 5.92 -4.19 6.68
N LYS A 82 6.20 -4.73 5.50
CA LYS A 82 6.84 -4.02 4.40
C LYS A 82 5.78 -3.53 3.43
N LEU A 83 5.90 -2.26 3.06
CA LEU A 83 5.07 -1.59 2.07
C LEU A 83 5.96 -1.19 0.88
N MET A 84 5.49 -1.49 -0.31
CA MET A 84 6.06 -1.02 -1.55
C MET A 84 4.96 -0.39 -2.40
N LEU A 85 5.10 0.89 -2.71
CA LEU A 85 4.20 1.62 -3.59
C LEU A 85 4.93 1.85 -4.90
N ASP A 86 4.36 1.36 -5.99
CA ASP A 86 4.79 1.64 -7.35
C ASP A 86 3.80 2.64 -7.96
N ILE A 87 4.30 3.76 -8.48
CA ILE A 87 3.46 4.90 -8.86
C ILE A 87 3.88 5.39 -10.24
N ASP A 88 2.93 5.48 -11.15
CA ASP A 88 3.12 6.12 -12.45
C ASP A 88 2.87 7.64 -12.32
N GLU A 89 3.96 8.41 -12.27
CA GLU A 89 3.93 9.87 -12.15
C GLU A 89 3.22 10.56 -13.32
N LYS A 90 3.05 9.89 -14.47
CA LYS A 90 2.32 10.43 -15.61
C LYS A 90 0.82 10.44 -15.38
N LEU A 91 0.33 9.55 -14.51
CA LEU A 91 -1.09 9.35 -14.23
C LEU A 91 -1.47 9.80 -12.83
N PHE A 92 -0.52 9.78 -11.90
CA PHE A 92 -0.71 10.14 -10.51
C PHE A 92 0.31 11.22 -10.10
N PRO A 93 -0.09 12.50 -10.09
CA PRO A 93 0.82 13.62 -9.87
C PRO A 93 1.45 13.58 -8.48
N GLN A 94 2.67 14.10 -8.38
CA GLN A 94 3.48 14.07 -7.16
C GLN A 94 2.76 14.71 -5.95
N GLU A 95 1.93 15.74 -6.16
CA GLU A 95 1.14 16.37 -5.09
C GLU A 95 0.25 15.37 -4.36
N LYS A 96 -0.47 14.50 -5.10
CA LYS A 96 -1.31 13.44 -4.52
C LYS A 96 -0.47 12.37 -3.83
N VAL A 97 0.72 12.08 -4.37
CA VAL A 97 1.65 11.13 -3.75
C VAL A 97 2.19 11.66 -2.43
N SER A 98 2.55 12.95 -2.38
CA SER A 98 3.00 13.59 -1.15
C SER A 98 1.88 13.63 -0.12
N ALA A 99 0.65 13.94 -0.51
CA ALA A 99 -0.50 13.88 0.40
C ALA A 99 -0.74 12.47 0.96
N LEU A 100 -0.69 11.43 0.09
CA LEU A 100 -0.79 10.02 0.51
C LEU A 100 0.33 9.65 1.50
N GLN A 101 1.57 10.06 1.22
CA GLN A 101 2.70 9.80 2.11
C GLN A 101 2.59 10.53 3.44
N ASP A 102 2.04 11.74 3.45
CA ASP A 102 1.84 12.54 4.65
C ASP A 102 0.77 11.91 5.54
N ASP A 103 -0.39 11.52 4.97
CA ASP A 103 -1.44 10.77 5.65
C ASP A 103 -0.87 9.46 6.27
N LEU A 104 -0.07 8.71 5.53
CA LEU A 104 0.58 7.49 6.03
C LEU A 104 1.61 7.78 7.12
N ASN A 105 2.39 8.85 7.00
CA ASN A 105 3.37 9.24 8.01
C ASN A 105 2.70 9.74 9.28
N PHE A 106 1.54 10.39 9.17
CA PHE A 106 0.75 10.83 10.31
C PHE A 106 0.25 9.64 11.14
N ILE A 107 -0.25 8.57 10.50
CA ILE A 107 -0.76 7.38 11.20
C ILE A 107 0.36 6.42 11.60
N PHE A 108 1.23 6.08 10.65
CA PHE A 108 2.21 5.01 10.81
C PHE A 108 3.64 5.50 11.05
N GLY A 109 3.90 6.81 11.00
CA GLY A 109 5.27 7.35 11.13
C GLY A 109 5.95 6.99 12.45
N SER A 110 5.18 6.79 13.53
CA SER A 110 5.69 6.32 14.82
C SER A 110 6.15 4.86 14.80
N TYR A 111 5.64 4.06 13.85
CA TYR A 111 5.97 2.64 13.68
C TYR A 111 6.97 2.39 12.55
N GLU A 112 7.32 3.43 11.79
CA GLU A 112 8.25 3.33 10.67
C GLU A 112 9.67 3.06 11.19
N VAL A 113 10.26 1.97 10.75
CA VAL A 113 11.65 1.61 11.06
C VAL A 113 12.56 2.44 10.16
N LYS A 114 12.97 3.61 10.64
CA LYS A 114 14.05 4.38 10.02
C LYS A 114 15.36 3.65 10.30
N ARG A 115 15.88 2.89 9.32
CA ARG A 115 17.23 2.35 9.41
C ARG A 115 18.21 3.53 9.39
N HIS A 116 18.93 3.70 10.50
CA HIS A 116 19.91 4.76 10.73
C HIS A 116 21.28 4.37 10.18
#